data_AF-A0A8H1MKC5-F1
#
_entry.id   AF-A0A8H1MKC5-F1
#
_cell.length_a   1.000
_cell.length_b   1.000
_cell.length_c   1.000
_cell.angle_alpha   90.00
_cell.angle_beta   90.00
_cell.angle_gamma   90.00
#
_symmetry.space_group_name_H-M   'P 1'
#
loop_
_entity.id
_entity.type
_entity.pdbx_description
1 polymer ?
#
loop_
_entity_poly.entity_id
_entity_poly.type
_entity_poly.pdbx_seq_one_letter_code
_entity_poly.pdbx_strand_id
1 'polypeptide(L)'
;MKIKLTPIWLWIKQYQHPLRVLGGIFFGAALIAAFFWISGFDIEPIAFALGMLSSLFLASPSVAEYFLPERKPVRDMTYEEILNFIPKTEPSQDWHGISREWASERFLKEDPRLRFRAKFIDEGIQCENFIEDWANNHPDPRATGYWYELYYDGAFLDRFLLVSVDGGRADIPPPKLQTKEISLLNYHVAKIHDTSGTLDEYIKRSGLTIAKT
;
A
#
# COMPACT_ATOMS: atom_id res chain seq x y z
N MET A 1 -12.80 -16.27 31.12
CA MET A 1 -13.69 -15.24 30.53
C MET A 1 -12.83 -14.31 29.67
N LYS A 2 -12.83 -14.43 28.33
CA LYS A 2 -12.05 -13.52 27.46
C LYS A 2 -12.86 -12.24 27.27
N ILE A 3 -12.38 -11.12 27.82
CA ILE A 3 -13.00 -9.81 27.60
C ILE A 3 -12.78 -9.43 26.14
N LYS A 4 -13.86 -9.27 25.37
CA LYS A 4 -13.80 -8.80 23.98
C LYS A 4 -13.67 -7.27 23.99
N LEU A 5 -12.45 -6.77 23.78
CA LEU A 5 -12.15 -5.33 23.73
C LEU A 5 -12.40 -4.68 22.35
N THR A 6 -12.71 -5.48 21.33
CA THR A 6 -12.99 -5.03 19.96
C THR A 6 -14.00 -3.87 19.87
N PRO A 7 -15.13 -3.85 20.60
CA PRO A 7 -16.07 -2.73 20.53
C PRO A 7 -15.48 -1.40 21.00
N ILE A 8 -14.57 -1.44 21.99
CA ILE A 8 -13.90 -0.25 22.53
C ILE A 8 -12.93 0.32 21.51
N TRP A 9 -12.14 -0.54 20.85
CA TRP A 9 -11.21 -0.10 19.80
C TRP A 9 -11.94 0.51 18.61
N LEU A 10 -13.06 -0.08 18.17
CA LEU A 10 -13.91 0.48 17.13
C LEU A 10 -14.48 1.85 17.51
N TRP A 11 -14.95 1.99 18.75
CA TRP A 11 -15.46 3.27 19.27
C TRP A 11 -14.36 4.34 19.28
N ILE A 12 -13.16 4.02 19.77
CA ILE A 12 -12.02 4.95 19.77
C ILE A 12 -11.69 5.41 18.34
N LYS A 13 -11.67 4.48 17.38
CA LYS A 13 -11.41 4.80 15.97
C LYS A 13 -12.50 5.70 15.36
N GLN A 14 -13.77 5.42 15.65
CA GLN A 14 -14.90 6.24 15.22
C GLN A 14 -14.81 7.68 15.75
N TYR A 15 -14.36 7.85 16.99
CA TYR A 15 -14.30 9.16 17.67
C TYR A 15 -12.86 9.72 17.78
N GLN A 16 -11.94 9.33 16.90
CA GLN A 16 -10.54 9.75 16.97
C GLN A 16 -10.34 11.28 17.00
N HIS A 17 -11.13 12.01 16.20
CA HIS A 17 -11.03 13.46 16.12
C HIS A 17 -11.53 14.14 17.40
N PRO A 18 -12.75 13.85 17.91
CA PRO A 18 -13.19 14.32 19.23
C PRO A 18 -12.21 14.00 20.37
N LEU A 19 -11.62 12.80 20.40
CA LEU A 19 -10.63 12.42 21.41
C LEU A 19 -9.38 13.31 21.33
N ARG A 20 -8.86 13.57 20.13
CA ARG A 20 -7.71 14.50 19.95
C ARG A 20 -8.04 15.92 20.39
N VAL A 21 -9.25 16.41 20.09
CA VAL A 21 -9.72 17.74 20.53
C VAL A 21 -9.80 17.82 22.05
N LEU A 22 -10.39 16.82 22.71
CA LEU A 22 -10.41 16.74 24.18
C LEU A 22 -9.00 16.71 24.76
N GLY A 23 -8.12 15.90 24.17
CA GLY A 23 -6.71 15.85 24.54
C GLY A 23 -6.04 17.23 24.48
N GLY A 24 -6.26 17.98 23.39
CA GLY A 24 -5.76 19.36 23.25
C GLY A 24 -6.32 20.34 24.28
N ILE A 25 -7.60 20.23 24.63
CA ILE A 25 -8.22 21.06 25.68
C ILE A 25 -7.57 20.77 27.03
N PHE A 26 -7.42 19.49 27.40
CA PHE A 26 -6.76 19.11 28.63
C PHE A 26 -5.29 19.53 28.67
N PHE A 27 -4.59 19.46 27.52
CA PHE A 27 -3.23 19.95 27.39
C PHE A 27 -3.14 21.46 27.68
N GLY A 28 -4.00 22.26 27.05
CA GLY A 28 -4.05 23.70 27.30
C GLY A 28 -4.36 24.04 28.75
N ALA A 29 -5.32 23.34 29.35
CA ALA A 29 -5.65 23.51 30.77
C ALA A 29 -4.49 23.11 31.70
N ALA A 30 -3.76 22.04 31.37
CA ALA A 30 -2.59 21.60 32.12
C ALA A 30 -1.47 22.65 32.07
N LEU A 31 -1.24 23.30 30.92
CA LEU A 31 -0.25 24.38 30.81
C LEU A 31 -0.62 25.60 31.65
N ILE A 32 -1.91 25.98 31.67
CA ILE A 32 -2.40 27.06 32.53
C ILE A 32 -2.18 26.70 34.00
N ALA A 33 -2.55 25.48 34.41
CA ALA A 33 -2.35 25.03 35.78
C ALA A 33 -0.85 24.97 36.16
N ALA A 34 0.02 24.52 35.25
CA ALA A 34 1.46 24.52 35.46
C ALA A 34 2.02 25.93 35.67
N PHE A 35 1.50 26.94 34.95
CA PHE A 35 1.90 28.34 35.15
C PHE A 35 1.58 28.86 36.56
N PHE A 36 0.38 28.59 37.06
CA PHE A 36 0.00 28.94 38.43
C PHE A 36 0.81 28.16 39.47
N TRP A 37 1.09 26.88 39.23
CA TRP A 37 1.96 26.10 40.10
C TRP A 37 3.36 26.70 40.21
N ILE A 38 3.99 27.06 39.08
CA ILE A 38 5.30 27.72 39.04
C ILE A 38 5.26 29.09 39.75
N SER A 39 4.10 29.75 39.75
CA SER A 39 3.89 31.03 40.44
C SER A 39 3.69 30.89 41.96
N GLY A 40 3.81 29.68 42.52
CA GLY A 40 3.79 29.41 43.96
C GLY A 40 2.43 28.97 44.50
N PHE A 41 1.43 28.70 43.64
CA PHE A 41 0.14 28.15 44.06
C PHE A 41 0.21 26.62 44.20
N ASP A 42 -0.42 26.07 45.24
CA ASP A 42 -0.47 24.62 45.48
C ASP A 42 -1.55 23.93 44.62
N ILE A 43 -1.28 23.82 43.31
CA ILE A 43 -2.19 23.19 42.34
C ILE A 43 -1.53 22.11 41.47
N GLU A 44 -0.37 21.62 41.89
CA GLU A 44 0.36 20.53 41.23
C GLU A 44 -0.52 19.31 40.89
N PRO A 45 -1.38 18.80 41.80
CA PRO A 45 -2.20 17.63 41.50
C PRO A 45 -3.17 17.86 40.34
N ILE A 46 -3.66 19.09 40.18
CA ILE A 46 -4.56 19.49 39.10
C ILE A 46 -3.82 19.51 37.77
N ALA A 47 -2.64 20.14 37.73
CA ALA A 47 -1.80 20.17 36.54
C ALA A 47 -1.43 18.74 36.08
N PHE A 48 -1.08 17.88 37.03
CA PHE A 48 -0.79 16.47 36.76
C PHE A 48 -1.99 15.71 36.19
N ALA A 49 -3.17 15.82 36.82
CA ALA A 49 -4.37 15.14 36.37
C ALA A 49 -4.79 15.55 34.95
N LEU A 50 -4.74 16.85 34.64
CA LEU A 50 -5.02 17.38 33.31
C LEU A 50 -4.01 16.87 32.28
N GLY A 51 -2.72 16.83 32.64
CA GLY A 51 -1.66 16.26 31.78
C GLY A 51 -1.85 14.76 31.49
N MET A 52 -2.26 13.98 32.49
CA MET A 52 -2.58 12.56 32.33
C MET A 52 -3.78 12.34 31.41
N LEU A 53 -4.86 13.11 31.59
CA LEU A 53 -6.05 13.05 30.72
C LEU A 53 -5.71 13.44 29.28
N SER A 54 -4.93 14.52 29.10
CA SER A 54 -4.40 14.91 27.79
C SER A 54 -3.67 13.74 27.12
N SER A 55 -2.73 13.14 27.84
CA SER A 55 -1.91 12.03 27.32
C SER A 55 -2.77 10.82 26.96
N LEU A 56 -3.74 10.47 27.81
CA LEU A 56 -4.68 9.38 27.55
C LEU A 56 -5.46 9.61 26.25
N PHE A 57 -6.07 10.78 26.08
CA PHE A 57 -6.90 11.07 24.91
C PHE A 57 -6.08 11.18 23.61
N LEU A 58 -4.88 11.75 23.67
CA LEU A 58 -3.99 11.85 22.51
C LEU A 58 -3.42 10.49 22.10
N ALA A 59 -3.08 9.62 23.05
CA ALA A 59 -2.53 8.30 22.77
C ALA A 59 -3.59 7.26 22.36
N SER A 60 -4.84 7.44 22.78
CA SER A 60 -5.92 6.45 22.58
C SER A 60 -6.10 6.01 21.12
N PRO A 61 -6.13 6.89 20.10
CA PRO A 61 -6.24 6.46 18.71
C PRO A 61 -5.08 5.56 18.25
N SER A 62 -3.85 5.88 18.63
CA SER A 62 -2.66 5.08 18.29
C SER A 62 -2.70 3.71 18.97
N VAL A 63 -3.14 3.65 20.23
CA VAL A 63 -3.32 2.38 20.95
C VAL A 63 -4.43 1.55 20.31
N ALA A 64 -5.54 2.17 19.92
CA ALA A 64 -6.63 1.47 19.22
C ALA A 64 -6.18 0.92 17.85
N GLU A 65 -5.34 1.65 17.13
CA GLU A 65 -4.77 1.17 15.86
C GLU A 65 -3.86 -0.05 16.05
N TYR A 66 -3.06 -0.06 17.12
CA TYR A 66 -2.22 -1.20 17.45
C TYR A 66 -3.03 -2.47 17.75
N PHE A 67 -4.13 -2.35 18.50
CA PHE A 67 -4.96 -3.50 18.89
C PHE A 67 -6.04 -3.89 17.88
N LEU A 68 -6.47 -2.96 17.04
CA LEU A 68 -7.46 -3.19 15.99
C LEU A 68 -7.04 -2.41 14.73
N PRO A 69 -6.09 -2.93 13.96
CA PRO A 69 -5.62 -2.25 12.75
C PRO A 69 -6.76 -2.11 11.73
N GLU A 70 -6.76 -1.01 10.95
CA GLU A 70 -7.79 -0.75 9.92
C GLU A 70 -7.88 -1.86 8.87
N ARG A 71 -6.80 -2.59 8.70
CA ARG A 71 -6.71 -3.76 7.84
C ARG A 71 -6.04 -4.91 8.59
N LYS A 72 -6.41 -6.13 8.20
CA LYS A 72 -5.74 -7.34 8.66
C LYS A 72 -4.24 -7.24 8.29
N PRO A 73 -3.28 -7.52 9.19
CA PRO A 73 -1.87 -7.58 8.80
C PRO A 73 -1.66 -8.61 7.69
N VAL A 74 -0.73 -8.36 6.76
CA VAL A 74 -0.50 -9.25 5.59
C VAL A 74 -0.25 -10.69 6.03
N ARG A 75 0.50 -10.88 7.13
CA ARG A 75 0.78 -12.22 7.69
C ARG A 75 -0.43 -13.05 8.08
N ASP A 76 -1.54 -12.37 8.36
CA ASP A 76 -2.78 -12.99 8.77
C ASP A 76 -3.75 -13.10 7.58
N MET A 77 -3.46 -12.49 6.43
CA MET A 77 -4.30 -12.52 5.23
C MET A 77 -4.29 -13.89 4.53
N THR A 78 -5.43 -14.27 3.96
CA THR A 78 -5.53 -15.36 3.00
C THR A 78 -4.99 -14.93 1.63
N TYR A 79 -4.79 -15.90 0.73
CA TYR A 79 -4.42 -15.63 -0.67
C TYR A 79 -5.32 -14.58 -1.34
N GLU A 80 -6.63 -14.77 -1.29
CA GLU A 80 -7.60 -13.84 -1.90
C GLU A 80 -7.59 -12.47 -1.23
N GLU A 81 -7.38 -12.42 0.10
CA GLU A 81 -7.26 -11.15 0.82
C GLU A 81 -6.01 -10.38 0.38
N ILE A 82 -4.89 -11.06 0.11
CA ILE A 82 -3.66 -10.46 -0.43
C ILE A 82 -3.89 -9.89 -1.83
N LEU A 83 -4.54 -10.66 -2.72
CA LEU A 83 -4.84 -10.17 -4.08
C LEU A 83 -5.77 -8.96 -4.07
N ASN A 84 -6.78 -8.94 -3.19
CA ASN A 84 -7.68 -7.79 -3.01
C ASN A 84 -7.06 -6.62 -2.24
N PHE A 85 -5.95 -6.87 -1.54
CA PHE A 85 -5.20 -5.86 -0.80
C PHE A 85 -4.31 -5.02 -1.72
N ILE A 86 -3.63 -5.64 -2.69
CA ILE A 86 -2.68 -4.97 -3.60
C ILE A 86 -3.29 -3.72 -4.26
N PRO A 87 -4.52 -3.75 -4.84
CA PRO A 87 -5.14 -2.58 -5.44
C PRO A 87 -5.45 -1.43 -4.47
N LYS A 88 -5.45 -1.69 -3.17
CA LYS A 88 -5.74 -0.69 -2.13
C LYS A 88 -4.46 -0.02 -1.60
N THR A 89 -3.30 -0.46 -2.08
CA THR A 89 -2.01 0.16 -1.77
C THR A 89 -1.73 1.31 -2.73
N GLU A 90 -0.92 2.27 -2.29
CA GLU A 90 -0.38 3.32 -3.13
C GLU A 90 1.00 2.89 -3.66
N PRO A 91 1.15 2.53 -4.96
CA PRO A 91 2.37 1.92 -5.50
C PRO A 91 3.66 2.70 -5.19
N SER A 92 3.61 4.04 -5.29
CA SER A 92 4.79 4.89 -5.08
C SER A 92 5.18 5.04 -3.61
N GLN A 93 4.22 4.93 -2.69
CA GLN A 93 4.42 5.17 -1.26
C GLN A 93 4.60 3.89 -0.47
N ASP A 94 3.82 2.84 -0.77
CA ASP A 94 3.76 1.62 0.02
C ASP A 94 4.80 0.58 -0.39
N TRP A 95 5.31 0.66 -1.62
CA TRP A 95 6.26 -0.31 -2.17
C TRP A 95 7.65 0.28 -2.31
N HIS A 96 8.67 -0.57 -2.12
CA HIS A 96 10.06 -0.25 -2.35
C HIS A 96 10.63 -1.19 -3.42
N GLY A 97 11.49 -0.65 -4.28
CA GLY A 97 12.03 -1.40 -5.41
C GLY A 97 13.54 -1.46 -5.47
N ILE A 98 14.05 -2.63 -5.80
CA ILE A 98 15.44 -2.88 -6.14
C ILE A 98 15.46 -3.46 -7.55
N SER A 99 16.18 -2.84 -8.46
CA SER A 99 16.36 -3.33 -9.82
C SER A 99 17.84 -3.64 -10.08
N ARG A 100 18.08 -4.77 -10.73
CA ARG A 100 19.36 -5.19 -11.31
C ARG A 100 19.16 -5.37 -12.81
N GLU A 101 20.24 -5.51 -13.56
CA GLU A 101 20.18 -5.71 -15.01
C GLU A 101 19.35 -6.94 -15.41
N TRP A 102 19.40 -8.01 -14.63
CA TRP A 102 18.78 -9.30 -14.96
C TRP A 102 17.50 -9.61 -14.16
N ALA A 103 17.13 -8.78 -13.19
CA ALA A 103 15.95 -8.99 -12.36
C ALA A 103 15.50 -7.73 -11.62
N SER A 104 14.23 -7.67 -11.26
CA SER A 104 13.68 -6.67 -10.35
C SER A 104 12.94 -7.31 -9.19
N GLU A 105 13.05 -6.70 -8.01
CA GLU A 105 12.23 -7.01 -6.84
C GLU A 105 11.47 -5.76 -6.39
N ARG A 106 10.21 -5.94 -6.00
CA ARG A 106 9.37 -4.92 -5.36
C ARG A 106 8.77 -5.50 -4.10
N PHE A 107 8.95 -4.89 -2.94
CA PHE A 107 8.41 -5.39 -1.68
C PHE A 107 7.62 -4.32 -0.92
N LEU A 108 6.61 -4.76 -0.17
CA LEU A 108 5.79 -3.89 0.65
C LEU A 108 6.63 -3.36 1.83
N LYS A 109 6.64 -2.04 2.06
CA LYS A 109 7.42 -1.43 3.15
C LYS A 109 6.95 -1.85 4.53
N GLU A 110 5.64 -2.04 4.70
CA GLU A 110 5.04 -2.51 5.96
C GLU A 110 5.45 -3.94 6.30
N ASP A 111 5.50 -4.83 5.29
CA ASP A 111 5.90 -6.23 5.45
C ASP A 111 6.70 -6.72 4.23
N PRO A 112 8.04 -6.63 4.25
CA PRO A 112 8.89 -6.99 3.12
C PRO A 112 8.82 -8.47 2.71
N ARG A 113 8.14 -9.32 3.47
CA ARG A 113 7.90 -10.72 3.08
C ARG A 113 6.94 -10.81 1.91
N LEU A 114 6.01 -9.87 1.76
CA LEU A 114 5.19 -9.72 0.56
C LEU A 114 6.00 -8.99 -0.51
N ARG A 115 6.29 -9.68 -1.61
CA ARG A 115 7.14 -9.14 -2.68
C ARG A 115 6.81 -9.71 -4.05
N PHE A 116 7.02 -8.89 -5.07
CA PHE A 116 7.10 -9.30 -6.45
C PHE A 116 8.56 -9.52 -6.86
N ARG A 117 8.78 -10.52 -7.70
CA ARG A 117 10.05 -10.79 -8.36
C ARG A 117 9.81 -10.96 -9.86
N ALA A 118 10.61 -10.29 -10.66
CA ALA A 118 10.66 -10.50 -12.10
C ALA A 118 12.09 -10.78 -12.53
N LYS A 119 12.27 -11.75 -13.42
CA LYS A 119 13.55 -12.06 -14.05
C LYS A 119 13.47 -11.64 -15.52
N PHE A 120 14.50 -10.96 -16.01
CA PHE A 120 14.59 -10.46 -17.39
C PHE A 120 15.53 -11.30 -18.26
N ILE A 121 15.73 -12.55 -17.85
CA ILE A 121 16.51 -13.60 -18.53
C ILE A 121 15.56 -14.73 -18.93
N ASP A 122 16.05 -15.71 -19.70
CA ASP A 122 15.28 -16.84 -20.26
C ASP A 122 14.26 -17.46 -19.30
N GLU A 123 14.61 -17.63 -18.01
CA GLU A 123 13.70 -18.20 -17.00
C GLU A 123 12.45 -17.35 -16.70
N GLY A 124 12.54 -16.03 -16.84
CA GLY A 124 11.44 -15.11 -16.58
C GLY A 124 10.69 -14.66 -17.84
N ILE A 125 11.22 -14.98 -19.03
CA ILE A 125 10.57 -14.68 -20.30
C ILE A 125 9.38 -15.62 -20.47
N GLN A 126 8.20 -15.03 -20.60
CA GLN A 126 6.98 -15.74 -20.98
C GLN A 126 6.88 -15.91 -22.50
N CYS A 127 7.21 -14.85 -23.25
CA CYS A 127 7.16 -14.82 -24.70
C CYS A 127 8.14 -13.77 -25.24
N GLU A 128 9.18 -14.20 -25.97
CA GLU A 128 10.21 -13.29 -26.51
C GLU A 128 9.66 -12.30 -27.54
N ASN A 129 8.72 -12.77 -28.37
CA ASN A 129 8.15 -12.02 -29.49
C ASN A 129 6.63 -11.97 -29.35
N PHE A 130 6.16 -11.11 -28.47
CA PHE A 130 4.74 -10.85 -28.26
C PHE A 130 4.21 -10.05 -29.47
N ILE A 131 3.12 -10.51 -30.10
CA ILE A 131 2.66 -10.03 -31.43
C ILE A 131 1.25 -9.42 -31.44
N GLU A 132 0.75 -8.98 -30.28
CA GLU A 132 -0.59 -8.37 -30.22
C GLU A 132 -0.56 -6.89 -30.63
N ASP A 133 -1.57 -6.45 -31.40
CA ASP A 133 -1.63 -5.09 -31.96
C ASP A 133 -1.41 -3.98 -30.93
N TRP A 134 -1.94 -4.13 -29.72
CA TRP A 134 -1.81 -3.13 -28.67
C TRP A 134 -0.37 -3.03 -28.12
N ALA A 135 0.44 -4.08 -28.24
CA ALA A 135 1.81 -4.16 -27.76
C ALA A 135 2.84 -3.79 -28.84
N ASN A 136 2.53 -4.03 -30.12
CA ASN A 136 3.46 -3.82 -31.23
C ASN A 136 3.23 -2.50 -31.98
N ASN A 137 2.13 -1.78 -31.73
CA ASN A 137 1.82 -0.51 -32.39
C ASN A 137 2.51 0.70 -31.73
N HIS A 138 3.82 0.59 -31.56
CA HIS A 138 4.70 1.61 -31.01
C HIS A 138 5.89 1.86 -31.96
N PRO A 139 6.66 2.96 -31.79
CA PRO A 139 7.81 3.24 -32.64
C PRO A 139 8.81 2.09 -32.74
N ASP A 140 9.12 1.42 -31.61
CA ASP A 140 9.72 0.09 -31.63
C ASP A 140 8.62 -0.97 -31.51
N PRO A 141 8.41 -1.80 -32.55
CA PRO A 141 7.36 -2.82 -32.55
C PRO A 141 7.72 -4.06 -31.75
N ARG A 142 8.91 -4.15 -31.15
CA ARG A 142 9.31 -5.30 -30.34
C ARG A 142 8.61 -5.26 -28.99
N ALA A 143 8.04 -6.40 -28.62
CA ALA A 143 7.40 -6.59 -27.34
C ALA A 143 7.79 -7.97 -26.75
N THR A 144 8.08 -8.00 -25.46
CA THR A 144 8.50 -9.21 -24.74
C THR A 144 7.66 -9.36 -23.47
N GLY A 145 7.04 -10.52 -23.30
CA GLY A 145 6.29 -10.87 -22.10
C GLY A 145 7.21 -11.41 -21.00
N TYR A 146 7.07 -10.88 -19.78
CA TYR A 146 7.80 -11.34 -18.60
C TYR A 146 6.84 -11.74 -17.47
N TRP A 147 7.25 -12.74 -16.69
CA TRP A 147 6.57 -13.14 -15.47
C TRP A 147 6.99 -12.27 -14.28
N TYR A 148 5.98 -11.77 -13.56
CA TYR A 148 6.09 -11.04 -12.32
C TYR A 148 5.46 -11.90 -11.22
N GLU A 149 6.29 -12.56 -10.44
CA GLU A 149 5.90 -13.57 -9.47
C GLU A 149 5.71 -12.94 -8.09
N LEU A 150 4.54 -13.16 -7.49
CA LEU A 150 4.19 -12.72 -6.14
C LEU A 150 4.57 -13.80 -5.14
N TYR A 151 5.32 -13.40 -4.12
CA TYR A 151 5.74 -14.22 -3.01
C TYR A 151 5.28 -13.63 -1.68
N TYR A 152 5.00 -14.52 -0.72
CA TYR A 152 4.88 -14.17 0.68
C TYR A 152 5.70 -15.15 1.51
N ASP A 153 6.63 -14.64 2.30
CA ASP A 153 7.51 -15.44 3.19
C ASP A 153 8.25 -16.57 2.46
N GLY A 154 8.62 -16.33 1.20
CA GLY A 154 9.29 -17.30 0.32
C GLY A 154 8.36 -18.29 -0.38
N ALA A 155 7.08 -18.37 0.00
CA ALA A 155 6.09 -19.16 -0.73
C ALA A 155 5.62 -18.42 -1.99
N PHE A 156 5.62 -19.11 -3.13
CA PHE A 156 5.02 -18.63 -4.36
C PHE A 156 3.50 -18.56 -4.18
N LEU A 157 2.92 -17.38 -4.42
CA LEU A 157 1.47 -17.17 -4.31
C LEU A 157 0.82 -17.15 -5.68
N ASP A 158 1.29 -16.27 -6.56
CA ASP A 158 0.70 -16.06 -7.89
C ASP A 158 1.75 -15.51 -8.87
N ARG A 159 1.41 -15.43 -10.16
CA ARG A 159 2.23 -14.75 -11.17
C ARG A 159 1.37 -13.92 -12.11
N PHE A 160 1.93 -12.80 -12.53
CA PHE A 160 1.32 -11.83 -13.42
C PHE A 160 2.16 -11.71 -14.70
N LEU A 161 1.51 -11.59 -15.83
CA LEU A 161 2.18 -11.29 -17.10
C LEU A 161 2.17 -9.78 -17.30
N LEU A 162 3.34 -9.17 -17.46
CA LEU A 162 3.46 -7.83 -18.04
C LEU A 162 4.29 -7.92 -19.32
N VAL A 163 3.89 -7.14 -20.32
CA VAL A 163 4.54 -7.11 -21.63
C VAL A 163 5.33 -5.82 -21.72
N SER A 164 6.65 -5.96 -21.83
CA SER A 164 7.56 -4.84 -22.06
C SER A 164 7.44 -4.40 -23.51
N VAL A 165 7.11 -3.12 -23.74
CA VAL A 165 6.85 -2.55 -25.07
C VAL A 165 7.78 -1.39 -25.40
N ASP A 166 7.85 -1.05 -26.69
CA ASP A 166 8.56 0.12 -27.23
C ASP A 166 10.03 0.20 -26.76
N GLY A 167 10.72 -0.95 -26.81
CA GLY A 167 12.11 -1.06 -26.38
C GLY A 167 12.32 -1.01 -24.86
N GLY A 168 11.32 -1.42 -24.09
CA GLY A 168 11.38 -1.48 -22.62
C GLY A 168 11.00 -0.18 -21.91
N ARG A 169 10.20 0.68 -22.56
CA ARG A 169 9.77 1.97 -22.01
C ARG A 169 8.57 1.87 -21.06
N ALA A 170 7.80 0.80 -21.18
CA ALA A 170 6.67 0.52 -20.31
C ALA A 170 6.40 -0.99 -20.27
N ASP A 171 5.96 -1.47 -19.11
CA ASP A 171 5.50 -2.84 -18.92
C ASP A 171 3.97 -2.83 -18.76
N ILE A 172 3.26 -3.24 -19.81
CA ILE A 172 1.80 -3.15 -19.87
C ILE A 172 1.20 -4.54 -19.61
N PRO A 173 0.20 -4.66 -18.71
CA PRO A 173 -0.50 -5.93 -18.51
C PRO A 173 -1.41 -6.27 -19.70
N PRO A 174 -1.53 -7.54 -20.08
CA PRO A 174 -2.46 -7.97 -21.12
C PRO A 174 -3.91 -7.61 -20.76
N PRO A 175 -4.68 -7.05 -21.70
CA PRO A 175 -6.10 -6.81 -21.50
C PRO A 175 -6.93 -8.08 -21.71
N LYS A 176 -8.20 -8.04 -21.33
CA LYS A 176 -9.20 -8.97 -21.85
C LYS A 176 -9.40 -8.72 -23.34
N LEU A 177 -9.16 -9.74 -24.17
CA LEU A 177 -9.17 -9.61 -25.64
C LEU A 177 -10.46 -8.98 -26.19
N GLN A 178 -11.62 -9.30 -25.63
CA GLN A 178 -12.91 -8.79 -26.13
C GLN A 178 -13.20 -7.34 -25.71
N THR A 179 -12.82 -6.94 -24.49
CA THR A 179 -13.18 -5.63 -23.95
C THR A 179 -12.04 -4.61 -24.02
N LYS A 180 -10.80 -5.06 -24.29
CA LYS A 180 -9.57 -4.25 -24.19
C LYS A 180 -9.39 -3.63 -22.80
N GLU A 181 -9.94 -4.28 -21.78
CA GLU A 181 -9.86 -3.84 -20.39
C GLU A 181 -8.78 -4.61 -19.64
N ILE A 182 -7.94 -3.87 -18.94
CA ILE A 182 -6.95 -4.37 -17.99
C ILE A 182 -7.64 -4.53 -16.62
N SER A 183 -7.44 -5.65 -15.93
CA SER A 183 -7.94 -5.81 -14.56
C SER A 183 -7.28 -4.82 -13.61
N LEU A 184 -8.02 -4.33 -12.63
CA LEU A 184 -7.50 -3.36 -11.65
C LEU A 184 -6.25 -3.90 -10.91
N LEU A 185 -6.25 -5.20 -10.59
CA LEU A 185 -5.10 -5.88 -10.00
C LEU A 185 -3.87 -5.83 -10.91
N ASN A 186 -4.00 -6.23 -12.17
CA ASN A 186 -2.86 -6.26 -13.09
C ASN A 186 -2.34 -4.85 -13.39
N TYR A 187 -3.23 -3.86 -13.47
CA TYR A 187 -2.85 -2.45 -13.56
C TYR A 187 -2.02 -2.02 -12.36
N HIS A 188 -2.44 -2.34 -11.13
CA HIS A 188 -1.66 -1.99 -9.95
C HIS A 188 -0.33 -2.73 -9.86
N VAL A 189 -0.27 -4.00 -10.26
CA VAL A 189 1.01 -4.72 -10.40
C VAL A 189 1.93 -3.97 -11.35
N ALA A 190 1.44 -3.57 -12.53
CA ALA A 190 2.24 -2.76 -13.45
C ALA A 190 2.67 -1.41 -12.85
N LYS A 191 1.79 -0.69 -12.14
CA LYS A 191 2.16 0.57 -11.45
C LYS A 191 3.22 0.39 -10.37
N ILE A 192 3.26 -0.74 -9.68
CA ILE A 192 4.32 -1.06 -8.69
C ILE A 192 5.69 -1.18 -9.37
N HIS A 193 5.72 -1.61 -10.63
CA HIS A 193 6.95 -1.78 -11.41
C HIS A 193 7.28 -0.56 -12.30
N ASP A 194 6.34 0.38 -12.50
CA ASP A 194 6.48 1.60 -13.30
C ASP A 194 7.41 2.65 -12.65
N THR A 195 8.73 2.47 -12.79
CA THR A 195 9.72 3.41 -12.25
C THR A 195 9.83 4.71 -13.05
N SER A 196 9.41 4.68 -14.32
CA SER A 196 9.53 5.81 -15.25
C SER A 196 8.28 6.70 -15.26
N GLY A 197 7.19 6.25 -14.64
CA GLY A 197 5.91 6.96 -14.61
C GLY A 197 5.23 7.00 -15.97
N THR A 198 5.52 6.05 -16.85
CA THR A 198 5.09 6.04 -18.25
C THR A 198 3.87 5.16 -18.48
N LEU A 199 3.50 4.26 -17.55
CA LEU A 199 2.48 3.25 -17.78
C LEU A 199 1.15 3.83 -18.31
N ASP A 200 0.64 4.88 -17.67
CA ASP A 200 -0.67 5.46 -17.99
C ASP A 200 -0.70 6.05 -19.41
N GLU A 201 0.41 6.64 -19.84
CA GLU A 201 0.59 7.13 -21.21
C GLU A 201 0.52 5.97 -22.20
N TYR A 202 1.26 4.88 -21.93
CA TYR A 202 1.34 3.75 -22.84
C TYR A 202 0.04 2.95 -22.91
N ILE A 203 -0.66 2.74 -21.79
CA ILE A 203 -2.02 2.15 -21.78
C ILE A 203 -2.95 2.94 -22.70
N LYS A 204 -2.91 4.28 -22.63
CA LYS A 204 -3.71 5.15 -23.49
C LYS A 204 -3.29 5.04 -24.97
N ARG A 205 -1.99 5.01 -25.27
CA ARG A 205 -1.47 4.87 -26.64
C ARG A 205 -1.81 3.52 -27.26
N SER A 206 -1.84 2.46 -26.46
CA SER A 206 -2.25 1.11 -26.85
C SER A 206 -3.77 0.97 -27.00
N GLY A 207 -4.56 2.03 -26.74
CA GLY A 207 -6.01 2.02 -26.86
C GLY A 207 -6.70 1.12 -25.83
N LEU A 208 -6.07 0.91 -24.68
CA LEU A 208 -6.56 0.07 -23.60
C LEU A 208 -7.26 0.92 -22.54
N THR A 209 -8.11 0.26 -21.75
CA THR A 209 -8.80 0.89 -20.61
C THR A 209 -8.60 0.06 -19.36
N ILE A 210 -8.75 0.69 -18.19
CA ILE A 210 -8.66 0.01 -16.90
C ILE A 210 -10.08 -0.32 -16.46
N ALA A 211 -10.30 -1.57 -16.03
CA ALA A 211 -11.55 -1.99 -15.47
C ALA A 211 -11.90 -1.11 -14.26
N LYS A 212 -13.09 -0.49 -14.29
CA LYS A 212 -13.65 0.18 -13.12
C LYS A 212 -14.12 -0.91 -12.18
N THR A 213 -13.65 -0.86 -10.94
CA THR A 213 -13.89 -1.83 -9.86
C THR A 213 -15.34 -2.30 -9.80
#